data_AF-A0A7C3V1G7-F1
#
_entry.id   AF-A0A7C3V1G7-F1
#
_cell.length_a   1.000
_cell.length_b   1.000
_cell.length_c   1.000
_cell.angle_alpha   90.00
_cell.angle_beta   90.00
_cell.angle_gamma   90.00
#
_symmetry.space_group_name_H-M   'P 1'
#
loop_
_entity.id
_entity.type
_entity.pdbx_description
1 polymer ?
#
loop_
_entity_poly.entity_id
_entity_poly.type
_entity_poly.pdbx_seq_one_letter_code
_entity_poly.pdbx_strand_id
1 'polypeptide(L)'
;ADVWSRAGRREVAELALRWVLGHKEVSTVIVGTMDAPRLERDLEIAQAEGYELTVEELTLLNTVRERYRKLRPIPCLSCYLCMPCPVGIDAPRVMELFNDASVYGDLQIPKTFYSEEGHRPQTCTECGLCEKRCPRKIPISHWLKEAMGLFEN
;
A
#
# COMPACT_ATOMS: atom_id res chain seq x y z
N ALA A 1 -10.83 -3.56 9.55
CA ALA A 1 -11.67 -4.79 9.60
C ALA A 1 -13.14 -4.50 9.29
N ASP A 2 -13.72 -3.42 9.83
CA ASP A 2 -15.17 -3.14 9.78
C ASP A 2 -15.76 -2.90 8.37
N VAL A 3 -15.02 -2.32 7.42
CA VAL A 3 -15.56 -1.96 6.09
C VAL A 3 -15.97 -3.17 5.24
N TRP A 4 -15.32 -4.32 5.45
CA TRP A 4 -15.61 -5.57 4.74
C TRP A 4 -16.70 -6.39 5.43
N SER A 5 -17.19 -6.00 6.62
CA SER A 5 -18.26 -6.74 7.34
C SER A 5 -19.56 -6.85 6.53
N ARG A 6 -19.76 -5.93 5.59
CA ARG A 6 -20.88 -5.88 4.66
C ARG A 6 -20.78 -6.88 3.51
N ALA A 7 -19.65 -7.57 3.36
CA ALA A 7 -19.39 -8.54 2.31
C ALA A 7 -18.87 -9.86 2.91
N GLY A 8 -19.30 -11.00 2.35
CA GLY A 8 -18.74 -12.29 2.74
C GLY A 8 -17.28 -12.42 2.28
N ARG A 9 -16.43 -13.16 3.01
CA ARG A 9 -15.03 -13.43 2.58
C ARG A 9 -14.92 -13.98 1.15
N ARG A 10 -15.89 -14.82 0.74
CA ARG A 10 -15.97 -15.39 -0.61
C ARG A 10 -16.30 -14.32 -1.66
N GLU A 11 -17.20 -13.41 -1.32
CA GLU A 11 -17.61 -12.28 -2.15
C GLU A 11 -16.45 -11.30 -2.40
N VAL A 12 -15.58 -11.07 -1.40
CA VAL A 12 -14.42 -10.16 -1.56
C VAL A 12 -13.41 -10.64 -2.62
N ALA A 13 -13.11 -11.94 -2.68
CA ALA A 13 -12.16 -12.48 -3.66
C ALA A 13 -12.71 -12.37 -5.09
N GLU A 14 -13.99 -12.70 -5.27
CA GLU A 14 -14.68 -12.58 -6.55
C GLU A 14 -14.79 -11.12 -7.01
N LEU A 15 -15.14 -10.20 -6.10
CA LEU A 15 -15.18 -8.76 -6.38
C LEU A 15 -13.82 -8.22 -6.83
N ALA A 16 -12.74 -8.64 -6.16
CA ALA A 16 -11.40 -8.23 -6.54
C ALA A 16 -11.02 -8.75 -7.94
N LEU A 17 -11.33 -10.01 -8.23
CA LEU A 17 -11.02 -10.62 -9.53
C LEU A 17 -11.83 -9.98 -10.66
N ARG A 18 -13.15 -9.81 -10.49
CA ARG A 18 -14.02 -9.11 -11.46
C ARG A 18 -13.58 -7.66 -11.66
N TRP A 19 -13.19 -6.94 -10.60
CA TRP A 19 -12.67 -5.58 -10.72
C TRP A 19 -11.45 -5.52 -11.65
N VAL A 20 -10.47 -6.41 -11.46
CA VAL A 20 -9.25 -6.42 -12.30
C VAL A 20 -9.57 -6.85 -13.74
N LEU A 21 -10.34 -7.94 -13.91
CA LEU A 21 -10.70 -8.47 -15.22
C LEU A 21 -11.58 -7.52 -16.04
N GLY A 22 -12.35 -6.64 -15.39
CA GLY A 22 -13.18 -5.63 -16.04
C GLY A 22 -12.39 -4.47 -16.68
N HIS A 23 -11.09 -4.35 -16.43
CA HIS A 23 -10.24 -3.32 -17.03
C HIS A 23 -9.73 -3.74 -18.40
N LYS A 24 -10.11 -3.02 -19.46
CA LYS A 24 -9.66 -3.31 -20.84
C LYS A 24 -8.16 -3.13 -21.04
N GLU A 25 -7.52 -2.35 -20.17
CA GLU A 25 -6.09 -2.09 -20.17
C GLU A 25 -5.27 -3.22 -19.51
N VAL A 26 -5.93 -4.17 -18.82
CA VAL A 26 -5.26 -5.31 -18.17
C VAL A 26 -5.22 -6.50 -19.12
N SER A 27 -4.01 -6.95 -19.47
CA SER A 27 -3.80 -8.08 -20.38
C SER A 27 -3.64 -9.43 -19.67
N THR A 28 -3.26 -9.44 -18.39
CA THR A 28 -2.97 -10.66 -17.64
C THR A 28 -3.24 -10.44 -16.15
N VAL A 29 -3.93 -11.40 -15.54
CA VAL A 29 -4.18 -11.44 -14.09
C VAL A 29 -3.51 -12.67 -13.51
N ILE A 30 -2.71 -12.48 -12.47
CA ILE A 30 -2.03 -13.57 -11.75
C ILE A 30 -2.73 -13.76 -10.42
N VAL A 31 -3.32 -14.93 -10.21
CA VAL A 31 -3.93 -15.33 -8.94
C VAL A 31 -2.99 -16.30 -8.20
N GLY A 32 -2.80 -16.07 -6.90
CA GLY A 32 -2.01 -16.92 -6.02
C GLY A 32 -2.89 -17.56 -4.95
N THR A 33 -3.01 -18.89 -4.97
CA THR A 33 -3.76 -19.66 -3.98
C THR A 33 -3.12 -21.03 -3.76
N MET A 34 -3.19 -21.54 -2.53
CA MET A 34 -2.85 -22.93 -2.19
C MET A 34 -4.11 -23.80 -2.01
N ASP A 35 -5.29 -23.21 -2.15
CA ASP A 35 -6.60 -23.85 -2.01
C ASP A 35 -7.14 -24.18 -3.41
N ALA A 36 -7.24 -25.48 -3.71
CA ALA A 36 -7.71 -25.98 -5.00
C ALA A 36 -9.18 -25.62 -5.30
N PRO A 37 -10.14 -25.83 -4.38
CA PRO A 37 -11.51 -25.33 -4.55
C PRO A 37 -11.59 -23.82 -4.82
N ARG A 38 -10.69 -23.02 -4.25
CA ARG A 38 -10.61 -21.59 -4.56
C ARG A 38 -10.09 -21.34 -5.97
N LEU A 39 -9.07 -22.08 -6.41
CA LEU A 39 -8.54 -21.98 -7.77
C LEU A 39 -9.62 -22.30 -8.81
N GLU A 40 -10.39 -23.37 -8.61
CA GLU A 40 -11.49 -23.76 -9.50
C GLU A 40 -12.49 -22.62 -9.66
N ARG A 41 -12.91 -21.98 -8.56
CA ARG A 41 -13.81 -20.82 -8.61
C ARG A 41 -13.18 -19.61 -9.30
N ASP A 42 -11.92 -19.28 -9.01
CA ASP A 42 -11.24 -18.16 -9.65
C ASP A 42 -11.17 -18.38 -11.18
N LEU A 43 -11.02 -19.62 -11.64
CA LEU A 43 -11.08 -19.99 -13.06
C LEU A 43 -12.50 -19.87 -13.64
N GLU A 44 -13.52 -20.33 -12.92
CA GLU A 44 -14.93 -20.17 -13.34
C GLU A 44 -15.28 -18.69 -13.55
N ILE A 45 -14.91 -17.82 -12.59
CA ILE A 45 -15.12 -16.38 -12.69
C ILE A 45 -14.39 -15.81 -13.91
N ALA A 46 -13.12 -16.20 -14.13
CA ALA A 46 -12.31 -15.73 -15.25
C ALA A 46 -12.81 -16.22 -16.62
N GLN A 47 -13.69 -17.21 -16.67
CA GLN A 47 -14.28 -17.74 -17.90
C GLN A 47 -15.71 -17.25 -18.14
N ALA A 48 -16.39 -16.70 -17.12
CA ALA A 48 -17.83 -16.40 -17.17
C ALA A 48 -18.22 -15.24 -18.11
N GLU A 49 -17.25 -14.49 -18.65
CA GLU A 49 -17.47 -13.18 -19.32
C GLU A 49 -18.29 -12.20 -18.43
N GLY A 50 -18.40 -10.92 -18.82
CA GLY A 50 -19.23 -9.97 -18.06
C GLY A 50 -18.74 -9.61 -16.66
N TYR A 51 -17.56 -8.98 -16.57
CA TYR A 51 -16.94 -8.57 -15.30
C TYR A 51 -17.51 -7.26 -14.71
N GLU A 52 -18.63 -6.76 -15.23
CA GLU A 52 -19.23 -5.52 -14.78
C GLU A 52 -19.64 -5.62 -13.31
N LEU A 53 -19.21 -4.66 -12.51
CA LEU A 53 -19.62 -4.52 -11.12
C LEU A 53 -20.88 -3.67 -11.01
N THR A 54 -21.76 -4.03 -10.08
CA THR A 54 -22.94 -3.21 -9.77
C THR A 54 -22.55 -1.88 -9.11
N VAL A 55 -23.49 -0.94 -9.06
CA VAL A 55 -23.28 0.35 -8.40
C VAL A 55 -22.99 0.16 -6.91
N GLU A 56 -23.64 -0.80 -6.27
CA GLU A 56 -23.44 -1.17 -4.87
C GLU A 56 -22.02 -1.72 -4.64
N GLU A 57 -21.56 -2.63 -5.49
CA GLU A 57 -20.22 -3.22 -5.45
C GLU A 57 -19.14 -2.14 -5.64
N LEU A 58 -19.30 -1.26 -6.64
CA LEU A 58 -18.39 -0.13 -6.87
C LEU A 58 -18.37 0.85 -5.69
N THR A 59 -19.52 1.09 -5.05
CA THR A 59 -19.63 1.96 -3.87
C THR A 59 -18.89 1.34 -2.68
N LEU A 60 -19.00 0.03 -2.48
CA LEU A 60 -18.23 -0.69 -1.48
C LEU A 60 -16.73 -0.57 -1.74
N LEU A 61 -16.26 -0.86 -2.95
CA LEU A 61 -14.85 -0.79 -3.32
C LEU A 61 -14.27 0.63 -3.16
N ASN A 62 -15.03 1.66 -3.53
CA ASN A 62 -14.64 3.05 -3.28
C ASN A 62 -14.52 3.35 -1.78
N THR A 63 -15.47 2.87 -0.96
CA THR A 63 -15.43 3.05 0.50
C THR A 63 -14.21 2.39 1.09
N VAL A 64 -13.91 1.15 0.69
CA VAL A 64 -12.70 0.42 1.05
C VAL A 64 -11.46 1.23 0.66
N ARG A 65 -11.35 1.66 -0.60
CA ARG A 65 -10.21 2.44 -1.09
C ARG A 65 -9.93 3.66 -0.21
N GLU A 66 -10.97 4.43 0.14
CA GLU A 66 -10.80 5.61 0.99
C GLU A 66 -10.41 5.25 2.43
N ARG A 67 -10.87 4.12 2.97
CA ARG A 67 -10.41 3.63 4.29
C ARG A 67 -8.93 3.26 4.26
N TYR A 68 -8.47 2.52 3.26
CA TYR A 68 -7.06 2.13 3.13
C TYR A 68 -6.16 3.34 2.89
N ARG A 69 -6.61 4.34 2.12
CA ARG A 69 -5.89 5.61 1.95
C ARG A 69 -5.72 6.36 3.27
N LYS A 70 -6.72 6.33 4.15
CA LYS A 70 -6.64 6.96 5.49
C LYS A 70 -5.68 6.22 6.45
N LEU A 71 -5.51 4.91 6.27
CA LEU A 71 -4.58 4.11 7.07
C LEU A 71 -3.11 4.29 6.65
N ARG A 72 -2.85 4.78 5.44
CA ARG A 72 -1.50 5.06 4.93
C ARG A 72 -1.27 6.56 4.87
N PRO A 73 -0.80 7.20 5.96
CA PRO A 73 -0.65 8.65 6.03
C PRO A 73 0.33 9.19 4.97
N ILE A 74 1.32 8.40 4.58
CA ILE A 74 2.30 8.78 3.56
C ILE A 74 1.92 8.15 2.21
N PRO A 75 1.60 8.93 1.17
CA PRO A 75 1.27 8.40 -0.16
C PRO A 75 2.52 7.94 -0.94
N CYS A 76 3.51 7.37 -0.26
CA CYS A 76 4.71 6.78 -0.86
C CYS A 76 4.41 5.38 -1.41
N LEU A 77 4.96 5.09 -2.59
CA LEU A 77 4.84 3.79 -3.26
C LEU A 77 6.11 2.94 -3.17
N SER A 78 7.11 3.40 -2.41
CA SER A 78 8.44 2.76 -2.34
C SER A 78 9.04 2.45 -3.72
N CYS A 79 8.90 3.38 -4.67
CA CYS A 79 9.40 3.22 -6.05
C CYS A 79 10.89 3.57 -6.22
N TYR A 80 11.55 4.04 -5.18
CA TYR A 80 12.98 4.42 -5.15
C TYR A 80 13.44 5.51 -6.12
N LEU A 81 12.56 6.16 -6.90
CA LEU A 81 12.93 7.26 -7.80
C LEU A 81 13.56 8.48 -7.10
N CYS A 82 13.32 8.66 -5.80
CA CYS A 82 13.92 9.75 -5.02
C CYS A 82 15.41 9.51 -4.68
N MET A 83 15.89 8.27 -4.83
CA MET A 83 17.24 7.85 -4.47
C MET A 83 18.26 8.12 -5.60
N PRO A 84 19.57 8.15 -5.29
CA PRO A 84 20.17 8.10 -3.96
C PRO A 84 20.05 9.44 -3.22
N CYS A 85 19.96 9.37 -1.89
CA CYS A 85 20.09 10.52 -1.00
C CYS A 85 21.58 10.88 -0.81
N PRO A 86 21.99 12.17 -0.92
CA PRO A 86 23.40 12.56 -0.78
C PRO A 86 24.05 12.22 0.57
N VAL A 87 23.24 12.08 1.62
CA VAL A 87 23.66 11.70 2.98
C VAL A 87 23.33 10.25 3.33
N GLY A 88 22.91 9.44 2.35
CA GLY A 88 22.72 8.00 2.51
C GLY A 88 21.42 7.55 3.19
N ILE A 89 20.44 8.44 3.36
CA ILE A 89 19.13 8.06 3.95
C ILE A 89 18.29 7.27 2.93
N ASP A 90 17.84 6.07 3.32
CA ASP A 90 16.82 5.31 2.58
C ASP A 90 15.41 5.82 2.93
N ALA A 91 15.06 6.97 2.33
CA ALA A 91 13.76 7.60 2.57
C ALA A 91 12.55 6.71 2.19
N PRO A 92 12.57 5.94 1.08
CA PRO A 92 11.51 4.97 0.79
C PRO A 92 11.26 3.98 1.92
N ARG A 93 12.31 3.36 2.47
CA ARG A 93 12.19 2.36 3.54
C ARG A 93 11.65 2.97 4.84
N VAL A 94 12.12 4.16 5.22
CA VAL A 94 11.60 4.87 6.40
C VAL A 94 10.10 5.18 6.25
N MET A 95 9.63 5.61 5.07
CA MET A 95 8.21 5.86 4.82
C MET A 95 7.36 4.60 4.84
N GLU A 96 7.91 3.48 4.36
CA GLU A 96 7.25 2.17 4.41
C GLU A 96 7.02 1.76 5.86
N LEU A 97 8.07 1.78 6.69
CA LEU A 97 7.98 1.45 8.12
C LEU A 97 6.98 2.36 8.85
N PHE A 98 6.97 3.66 8.56
CA PHE A 98 6.00 4.59 9.13
C PHE A 98 4.57 4.21 8.76
N ASN A 99 4.33 3.92 7.48
CA ASN A 99 3.01 3.50 7.00
C ASN A 99 2.58 2.17 7.63
N ASP A 100 3.49 1.20 7.77
CA ASP A 100 3.18 -0.09 8.37
C ASP A 100 2.77 0.08 9.85
N ALA A 101 3.45 0.94 10.60
CA ALA A 101 3.07 1.27 11.96
C ALA A 101 1.63 1.82 12.04
N SER A 102 1.25 2.67 11.09
CA SER A 102 -0.10 3.24 11.01
C SER A 102 -1.16 2.23 10.54
N VAL A 103 -0.85 1.43 9.51
CA VAL A 103 -1.77 0.47 8.90
C VAL A 103 -2.14 -0.66 9.86
N TYR A 104 -1.15 -1.22 10.54
CA TYR A 104 -1.34 -2.34 11.45
C TYR A 104 -1.67 -1.90 12.87
N GLY A 105 -1.52 -0.61 13.19
CA GLY A 105 -1.65 -0.12 14.56
C GLY A 105 -0.60 -0.74 15.49
N ASP A 106 0.55 -1.14 14.93
CA ASP A 106 1.64 -1.79 15.63
C ASP A 106 2.94 -1.04 15.40
N LEU A 107 3.44 -0.39 16.45
CA LEU A 107 4.72 0.32 16.41
C LEU A 107 5.92 -0.61 16.63
N GLN A 108 5.73 -1.77 17.28
CA GLN A 108 6.85 -2.59 17.75
C GLN A 108 7.64 -3.17 16.57
N ILE A 109 6.96 -3.87 15.66
CA ILE A 109 7.63 -4.52 14.52
C ILE A 109 8.35 -3.49 13.63
N PRO A 110 7.72 -2.39 13.19
CA PRO A 110 8.40 -1.39 12.37
C PRO A 110 9.55 -0.69 13.10
N LYS A 111 9.44 -0.44 14.41
CA LYS A 111 10.51 0.16 15.21
C LYS A 111 11.72 -0.77 15.33
N THR A 112 11.51 -2.07 15.47
CA THR A 112 12.59 -3.07 15.45
C THR A 112 13.35 -3.02 14.14
N PHE A 113 12.65 -3.11 12.99
CA PHE A 113 13.29 -3.02 11.67
C PHE A 113 13.98 -1.68 11.47
N TYR A 114 13.36 -0.57 11.88
CA TYR A 114 13.95 0.76 11.79
C TYR A 114 15.32 0.83 12.49
N SER A 115 15.41 0.25 13.69
CA SER A 115 16.63 0.19 14.49
C SER A 115 17.69 -0.76 13.91
N GLU A 116 17.31 -1.99 13.56
CA GLU A 116 18.22 -3.01 13.03
C GLU A 116 18.82 -2.64 11.67
N GLU A 117 18.04 -1.96 10.82
CA GLU A 117 18.49 -1.43 9.53
C GLU A 117 19.37 -0.18 9.69
N GLY A 118 19.47 0.38 10.90
CA GLY A 118 20.38 1.47 11.22
C GLY A 118 20.00 2.79 10.54
N HIS A 119 18.70 3.06 10.35
CA HIS A 119 18.23 4.29 9.71
C HIS A 119 18.62 5.53 10.52
N ARG A 120 19.07 6.58 9.82
CA ARG A 120 19.52 7.84 10.43
C ARG A 120 18.89 9.09 9.79
N PRO A 121 17.55 9.23 9.81
CA PRO A 121 16.87 10.42 9.25
C PRO A 121 17.32 11.76 9.86
N GLN A 122 17.86 11.78 11.08
CA GLN A 122 18.46 12.96 11.73
C GLN A 122 19.63 13.58 10.95
N THR A 123 20.22 12.84 10.02
CA THR A 123 21.28 13.35 9.13
C THR A 123 20.75 14.14 7.93
N CYS A 124 19.42 14.24 7.79
CA CYS A 124 18.78 14.95 6.68
C CYS A 124 19.15 16.43 6.70
N THR A 125 19.67 16.93 5.58
CA THR A 125 20.05 18.34 5.40
C THR A 125 18.94 19.21 4.80
N GLU A 126 17.73 18.65 4.63
CA GLU A 126 16.58 19.33 4.01
C GLU A 126 16.86 19.90 2.61
N CYS A 127 17.78 19.28 1.85
CA CYS A 127 18.17 19.76 0.52
C CYS A 127 17.07 19.71 -0.56
N GLY A 128 15.96 18.99 -0.30
CA GLY A 128 14.81 18.88 -1.21
C GLY A 128 15.03 18.08 -2.50
N LEU A 129 16.20 17.47 -2.71
CA LEU A 129 16.50 16.72 -3.94
C LEU A 129 15.55 15.52 -4.15
N CYS A 130 15.25 14.81 -3.08
CA CYS A 130 14.33 13.67 -3.07
C CYS A 130 12.90 14.10 -3.47
N GLU A 131 12.45 15.27 -3.01
CA GLU A 131 11.11 15.82 -3.30
C GLU A 131 10.99 16.28 -4.76
N LYS A 132 12.06 16.87 -5.31
CA LYS A 132 12.14 17.23 -6.74
C LYS A 132 11.98 16.01 -7.64
N ARG A 133 12.65 14.91 -7.29
CA ARG A 133 12.59 13.61 -8.00
C ARG A 133 11.28 12.86 -7.78
N CYS A 134 10.57 13.11 -6.69
CA CYS A 134 9.34 12.40 -6.37
C CYS A 134 8.23 12.77 -7.38
N PRO A 135 7.66 11.81 -8.13
CA PRO A 135 6.57 12.10 -9.06
C PRO A 135 5.27 12.50 -8.32
N ARG A 136 5.12 12.09 -7.07
CA ARG A 136 3.96 12.39 -6.21
C ARG A 136 4.14 13.66 -5.35
N LYS A 137 5.28 14.35 -5.48
CA LYS A 137 5.61 15.58 -4.74
C LYS A 137 5.39 15.45 -3.22
N ILE A 138 5.79 14.32 -2.68
CA ILE A 138 5.71 14.04 -1.24
C ILE A 138 6.71 14.96 -0.52
N PRO A 139 6.35 15.59 0.61
CA PRO A 139 7.26 16.35 1.45
C PRO A 139 8.13 15.38 2.27
N ILE A 140 9.12 14.76 1.60
CA ILE A 140 9.95 13.68 2.16
C ILE A 140 10.69 14.14 3.41
N SER A 141 11.25 15.35 3.39
CA SER A 141 12.01 15.88 4.52
C SER A 141 11.17 16.02 5.80
N HIS A 142 9.92 16.46 5.66
CA HIS A 142 8.96 16.52 6.76
C HIS A 142 8.65 15.12 7.32
N TRP A 143 8.36 14.14 6.46
CA TRP A 143 8.04 12.78 6.91
C TRP A 143 9.22 12.06 7.59
N LEU A 144 10.46 12.38 7.20
CA LEU A 144 11.63 11.87 7.92
C LEU A 144 11.69 12.39 9.36
N LYS A 145 11.29 13.66 9.60
CA LYS A 145 11.19 14.22 10.97
C LYS A 145 10.08 13.57 11.77
N GLU A 146 8.91 13.36 11.17
CA GLU A 146 7.79 12.64 11.81
C GLU A 146 8.21 11.20 12.17
N ALA A 147 8.94 10.51 11.29
CA ALA A 147 9.44 9.17 11.55
C ALA A 147 10.45 9.11 12.70
N MET A 148 11.35 10.10 12.82
CA MET A 148 12.21 10.23 14.00
C MET A 148 11.37 10.30 15.28
N GLY A 149 10.37 11.19 15.31
CA GLY A 149 9.48 11.31 16.47
C GLY A 149 8.69 10.04 16.77
N LEU A 150 8.32 9.26 15.76
CA LEU A 150 7.59 8.01 15.97
C LEU A 150 8.47 6.87 16.49
N PHE A 151 9.70 6.73 15.98
CA PHE A 151 10.55 5.58 16.25
C PHE A 151 11.58 5.80 17.36
N GLU A 152 11.99 7.05 17.63
CA GLU A 152 13.04 7.36 18.62
C GLU A 152 12.48 7.73 20.01
N ASN A 153 11.16 7.90 20.13
CA ASN A 153 10.44 8.05 21.40
C ASN A 153 10.20 6.70 22.10
#